data_AF-A0A291II97-F1
#
_entry.id   AF-A0A291II97-F1
#
_cell.length_a   1.000
_cell.length_b   1.000
_cell.length_c   1.000
_cell.angle_alpha   90.00
_cell.angle_beta   90.00
_cell.angle_gamma   90.00
#
_symmetry.space_group_name_H-M   'P 1'
#
loop_
_entity.id
_entity.type
_entity.pdbx_description
1 polymer ?
#
loop_
_entity_poly.entity_id
_entity_poly.type
_entity_poly.pdbx_seq_one_letter_code
_entity_poly.pdbx_strand_id
1 'polypeptide(L)'
;MAIELKLTKELATVCVTASELAAIETLIKAELAKPAFVAQFDKMGNAIAECYAVTTAVLAPWLAIGNETEFCNRFDAAYTEYKTTYLGITNRPRLSSEQAYVEYMLLREFKETQTAYPLLKTTFARLDEFIDKWITNDAWLAMTIENFVKMLYRFLTEIAELKPKDPTDAFTLYQALMAALRPYYALLESCRKAAAVAA
;
A
#
# COMPACT_ATOMS: atom_id res chain seq x y z
N MET A 1 19.62 -8.31 9.78
CA MET A 1 18.89 -7.79 10.96
C MET A 1 18.63 -6.27 10.98
N ALA A 2 18.86 -5.51 9.90
CA ALA A 2 18.36 -4.12 9.79
C ALA A 2 17.34 -3.93 8.65
N ILE A 3 17.27 -4.88 7.71
CA ILE A 3 16.45 -4.76 6.49
C ILE A 3 15.03 -5.27 6.74
N GLU A 4 14.90 -6.34 7.51
CA GLU A 4 13.65 -7.01 7.87
C GLU A 4 12.77 -6.08 8.72
N LEU A 5 13.38 -5.41 9.71
CA LEU A 5 12.70 -4.42 10.53
C LEU A 5 12.25 -3.20 9.70
N LYS A 6 13.10 -2.71 8.79
CA LYS A 6 12.75 -1.60 7.90
C LYS A 6 11.59 -1.96 6.99
N LEU A 7 11.62 -3.15 6.38
CA LEU A 7 10.53 -3.65 5.54
C LEU A 7 9.21 -3.74 6.31
N THR A 8 9.26 -4.30 7.52
CA THR A 8 8.09 -4.42 8.39
C THR A 8 7.54 -3.04 8.77
N LYS A 9 8.42 -2.09 9.10
CA LYS A 9 8.03 -0.72 9.45
C LYS A 9 7.39 0.03 8.30
N GLU A 10 7.99 -0.02 7.10
CA GLU A 10 7.40 0.64 5.92
C GLU A 10 6.04 0.02 5.61
N LEU A 11 5.93 -1.31 5.59
CA LEU A 11 4.67 -2.00 5.32
C LEU A 11 3.59 -1.70 6.38
N ALA A 12 3.97 -1.64 7.66
CA ALA A 12 3.08 -1.23 8.74
C ALA A 12 2.58 0.21 8.53
N THR A 13 3.45 1.11 8.07
CA THR A 13 3.08 2.49 7.75
C THR A 13 2.04 2.53 6.64
N VAL A 14 2.24 1.78 5.54
CA VAL A 14 1.25 1.64 4.46
C VAL A 14 -0.09 1.15 5.02
N CYS A 15 -0.09 0.13 5.89
CA CYS A 15 -1.31 -0.40 6.50
C CYS A 15 -2.06 0.61 7.37
N VAL A 16 -1.33 1.39 8.16
CA VAL A 16 -1.93 2.45 9.00
C VAL A 16 -2.61 3.48 8.11
N THR A 17 -1.98 3.91 7.01
CA THR A 17 -2.60 4.86 6.08
C THR A 17 -3.84 4.29 5.39
N ALA A 18 -3.81 3.02 4.96
CA ALA A 18 -4.95 2.38 4.32
C ALA A 18 -6.14 2.23 5.30
N SER A 19 -5.86 1.94 6.57
CA SER A 19 -6.88 1.83 7.62
C SER A 19 -7.49 3.18 7.96
N GLU A 20 -6.67 4.24 8.05
CA GLU A 20 -7.15 5.60 8.30
C GLU A 20 -8.04 6.08 7.16
N LEU A 21 -7.63 5.87 5.90
CA LEU A 21 -8.46 6.19 4.76
C LEU A 21 -9.81 5.47 4.86
N ALA A 22 -9.82 4.14 5.00
CA ALA A 22 -11.05 3.35 5.09
C ALA A 22 -12.01 3.84 6.20
N ALA A 23 -11.47 4.25 7.36
CA ALA A 23 -12.25 4.83 8.45
C ALA A 23 -12.87 6.19 8.06
N ILE A 24 -12.11 7.06 7.39
CA ILE A 24 -12.59 8.33 6.86
C ILE A 24 -13.70 8.10 5.81
N GLU A 25 -13.48 7.19 4.86
CA GLU A 25 -14.47 6.89 3.80
C GLU A 25 -15.79 6.40 4.42
N THR A 26 -15.71 5.48 5.37
CA THR A 26 -16.88 4.92 6.06
C THR A 26 -17.70 6.01 6.74
N LEU A 27 -17.06 6.91 7.48
CA LEU A 27 -17.74 7.97 8.21
C LEU A 27 -18.36 9.01 7.26
N ILE A 28 -17.65 9.40 6.20
CA ILE A 28 -18.15 10.38 5.23
C ILE A 28 -19.34 9.81 4.46
N LYS A 29 -19.21 8.59 3.91
CA LYS A 29 -20.27 7.97 3.09
C LYS A 29 -21.51 7.57 3.88
N ALA A 30 -21.37 7.29 5.18
CA ALA A 30 -22.52 7.02 6.06
C ALA A 30 -23.46 8.24 6.18
N GLU A 31 -22.90 9.45 6.14
CA GLU A 31 -23.64 10.71 6.32
C GLU A 31 -23.96 11.40 4.99
N LEU A 32 -23.14 11.20 3.95
CA LEU A 32 -23.23 11.88 2.66
C LEU A 32 -23.45 10.89 1.52
N ALA A 33 -24.72 10.55 1.27
CA ALA A 33 -25.11 9.58 0.24
C ALA A 33 -25.43 10.21 -1.15
N LYS A 34 -25.11 11.49 -1.39
CA LYS A 34 -25.41 12.13 -2.67
C LYS A 34 -24.57 11.51 -3.79
N PRO A 35 -25.17 10.98 -4.87
CA PRO A 35 -24.43 10.20 -5.87
C PRO A 35 -23.24 10.93 -6.50
N ALA A 36 -23.39 12.22 -6.82
CA ALA A 36 -22.30 13.01 -7.41
C ALA A 36 -21.10 13.20 -6.46
N PHE A 37 -21.38 13.40 -5.16
CA PHE A 37 -20.35 13.53 -4.14
C PHE A 37 -19.63 12.20 -3.93
N VAL A 38 -20.39 11.12 -3.75
CA VAL A 38 -19.83 9.76 -3.57
C VAL A 38 -18.96 9.38 -4.77
N ALA A 39 -19.44 9.60 -5.99
CA ALA A 39 -18.65 9.30 -7.19
C ALA A 39 -17.34 10.09 -7.26
N GLN A 40 -17.32 11.35 -6.84
CA GLN A 40 -16.10 12.15 -6.81
C GLN A 40 -15.16 11.70 -5.68
N PHE A 41 -15.72 11.37 -4.51
CA PHE A 41 -14.98 10.82 -3.38
C PHE A 41 -14.32 9.49 -3.76
N ASP A 42 -15.04 8.63 -4.48
CA ASP A 42 -14.55 7.33 -4.94
C ASP A 42 -13.39 7.46 -5.91
N LYS A 43 -13.37 8.47 -6.79
CA LYS A 43 -12.22 8.69 -7.67
C LYS A 43 -10.95 8.99 -6.86
N MET A 44 -11.06 9.86 -5.85
CA MET A 44 -9.96 10.16 -4.93
C MET A 44 -9.53 8.91 -4.16
N GLY A 45 -10.48 8.21 -3.52
CA GLY A 45 -10.22 6.99 -2.76
C GLY A 45 -9.56 5.90 -3.61
N ASN A 46 -10.04 5.68 -4.84
CA ASN A 46 -9.48 4.71 -5.78
C ASN A 46 -8.07 5.08 -6.24
N ALA A 47 -7.78 6.37 -6.47
CA ALA A 47 -6.43 6.81 -6.81
C ALA A 47 -5.44 6.54 -5.66
N ILE A 48 -5.85 6.76 -4.40
CA ILE A 48 -5.02 6.41 -3.23
C ILE A 48 -4.91 4.89 -3.07
N ALA A 49 -6.01 4.15 -3.31
CA ALA A 49 -6.03 2.69 -3.23
C ALA A 49 -5.08 2.02 -4.23
N GLU A 50 -4.84 2.63 -5.39
CA GLU A 50 -3.86 2.17 -6.37
C GLU A 50 -2.43 2.16 -5.79
N CYS A 51 -2.08 3.12 -4.93
CA CYS A 51 -0.81 3.09 -4.19
C CYS A 51 -0.69 1.81 -3.34
N TYR A 52 -1.76 1.43 -2.64
CA TYR A 52 -1.79 0.19 -1.85
C TYR A 52 -1.78 -1.06 -2.73
N ALA A 53 -2.43 -1.02 -3.90
CA ALA A 53 -2.44 -2.10 -4.87
C ALA A 53 -1.03 -2.43 -5.37
N VAL A 54 -0.16 -1.43 -5.55
CA VAL A 54 1.25 -1.65 -5.88
C VAL A 54 1.94 -2.51 -4.81
N THR A 55 1.72 -2.21 -3.53
CA THR A 55 2.36 -2.95 -2.42
C THR A 55 1.91 -4.41 -2.36
N THR A 56 0.60 -4.64 -2.51
CA THR A 56 0.03 -6.00 -2.52
C THR A 56 0.48 -6.79 -3.75
N ALA A 57 0.52 -6.17 -4.93
CA ALA A 57 1.00 -6.80 -6.16
C ALA A 57 2.48 -7.22 -6.05
N VAL A 58 3.32 -6.37 -5.43
CA VAL A 58 4.73 -6.67 -5.20
C VAL A 58 4.91 -7.83 -4.21
N LEU A 59 4.09 -7.91 -3.16
CA LEU A 59 4.21 -8.92 -2.11
C LEU A 59 3.66 -10.30 -2.49
N ALA A 60 2.59 -10.34 -3.29
CA ALA A 60 1.85 -11.56 -3.55
C ALA A 60 2.71 -12.72 -4.10
N PRO A 61 3.64 -12.52 -5.08
CA PRO A 61 4.48 -13.60 -5.60
C PRO A 61 5.37 -14.24 -4.53
N TRP A 62 5.85 -13.44 -3.57
CA TRP A 62 6.72 -13.92 -2.50
C TRP A 62 5.93 -14.67 -1.43
N LEU A 63 4.75 -14.15 -1.06
CA LEU A 63 3.90 -14.84 -0.10
C LEU A 63 3.32 -16.16 -0.65
N ALA A 64 3.36 -16.35 -1.97
CA ALA A 64 2.92 -17.58 -2.65
C ALA A 64 3.99 -18.68 -2.72
N ILE A 65 5.22 -18.44 -2.22
CA ILE A 65 6.25 -19.46 -2.04
C ILE A 65 6.21 -19.88 -0.56
N GLY A 66 5.50 -20.97 -0.27
CA GLY A 66 5.17 -21.37 1.10
C GLY A 66 6.10 -22.41 1.71
N ASN A 67 6.84 -23.14 0.88
CA ASN A 67 7.71 -24.23 1.32
C ASN A 67 9.03 -24.25 0.56
N GLU A 68 9.99 -25.02 1.07
CA GLU A 68 11.36 -25.09 0.55
C GLU A 68 11.42 -25.63 -0.88
N THR A 69 10.57 -26.61 -1.22
CA THR A 69 10.49 -27.16 -2.58
C THR A 69 10.06 -26.10 -3.59
N GLU A 70 9.03 -25.31 -3.27
CA GLU A 70 8.61 -24.17 -4.09
C GLU A 70 9.70 -23.11 -4.18
N PHE A 71 10.40 -22.83 -3.08
CA PHE A 71 11.50 -21.87 -3.06
C PHE A 71 12.62 -22.30 -4.01
N CYS A 72 13.07 -23.54 -3.93
CA CYS A 72 14.10 -24.08 -4.83
C CYS A 72 13.71 -23.99 -6.30
N ASN A 73 12.44 -24.21 -6.63
CA ASN A 73 11.94 -24.29 -8.00
C ASN A 73 11.50 -22.95 -8.62
N ARG A 74 11.02 -22.01 -7.80
CA ARG A 74 10.33 -20.79 -8.28
C ARG A 74 11.05 -19.49 -7.94
N PHE A 75 11.89 -19.47 -6.90
CA PHE A 75 12.51 -18.24 -6.42
C PHE A 75 13.33 -17.54 -7.50
N ASP A 76 14.18 -18.27 -8.23
CA ASP A 76 15.11 -17.65 -9.20
C ASP A 76 14.35 -16.98 -10.37
N ALA A 77 13.27 -17.61 -10.84
CA ALA A 77 12.42 -17.06 -11.88
C ALA A 77 11.68 -15.80 -11.38
N ALA A 78 11.06 -15.87 -10.19
CA ALA A 78 10.37 -14.72 -9.59
C ALA A 78 11.34 -13.55 -9.30
N TYR A 79 12.54 -13.86 -8.81
CA TYR A 79 13.60 -12.87 -8.57
C TYR A 79 14.06 -12.21 -9.87
N THR A 80 14.24 -12.97 -10.94
CA THR A 80 14.61 -12.43 -12.25
C THR A 80 13.54 -11.48 -12.80
N GLU A 81 12.26 -11.85 -12.70
CA GLU A 81 11.15 -10.99 -13.11
C GLU A 81 11.09 -9.70 -12.29
N TYR A 82 11.20 -9.80 -10.97
CA TYR A 82 11.16 -8.64 -10.09
C TYR A 82 12.36 -7.71 -10.31
N LYS A 83 13.56 -8.26 -10.48
CA LYS A 83 14.77 -7.51 -10.80
C LYS A 83 14.63 -6.68 -12.09
N THR A 84 13.93 -7.20 -13.09
CA THR A 84 13.69 -6.47 -14.35
C THR A 84 12.61 -5.40 -14.21
N THR A 85 11.63 -5.61 -13.33
CA THR A 85 10.44 -4.76 -13.25
C THR A 85 10.42 -3.76 -12.09
N TYR A 86 11.20 -3.96 -11.02
CA TYR A 86 11.07 -3.17 -9.79
C TYR A 86 11.26 -1.66 -9.97
N LEU A 87 12.16 -1.22 -10.86
CA LEU A 87 12.34 0.21 -11.14
C LEU A 87 11.07 0.83 -11.76
N GLY A 88 10.42 0.11 -12.67
CA GLY A 88 9.14 0.56 -13.25
C GLY A 88 8.01 0.60 -12.23
N ILE A 89 8.04 -0.30 -11.24
CA ILE A 89 7.07 -0.33 -10.14
C ILE A 89 7.20 0.92 -9.25
N THR A 90 8.43 1.36 -8.94
CA THR A 90 8.67 2.47 -8.01
C THR A 90 8.04 3.81 -8.40
N ASN A 91 7.77 4.05 -9.68
CA ASN A 91 7.16 5.31 -10.12
C ASN A 91 5.62 5.33 -10.00
N ARG A 92 4.96 4.17 -9.96
CA ARG A 92 3.49 4.10 -9.97
C ARG A 92 2.82 4.79 -8.77
N PRO A 93 3.28 4.60 -7.52
CA PRO A 93 2.68 5.26 -6.37
C PRO A 93 2.71 6.80 -6.48
N ARG A 94 3.74 7.36 -7.13
CA ARG A 94 3.87 8.80 -7.30
C ARG A 94 2.79 9.37 -8.23
N LEU A 95 2.58 8.72 -9.38
CA LEU A 95 1.53 9.09 -10.34
C LEU A 95 0.14 8.96 -9.71
N SER A 96 -0.09 7.90 -8.94
CA SER A 96 -1.36 7.67 -8.22
C SER A 96 -1.60 8.74 -7.15
N SER A 97 -0.58 9.15 -6.38
CA SER A 97 -0.68 10.25 -5.42
C SER A 97 -0.97 11.59 -6.10
N GLU A 98 -0.34 11.88 -7.24
CA GLU A 98 -0.62 13.10 -8.02
C GLU A 98 -2.08 13.13 -8.49
N GLN A 99 -2.60 12.01 -9.02
CA GLN A 99 -4.00 11.90 -9.41
C GLN A 99 -4.93 12.06 -8.20
N ALA A 100 -4.62 11.41 -7.06
CA ALA A 100 -5.41 11.51 -5.85
C ALA A 100 -5.54 12.97 -5.37
N TYR A 101 -4.48 13.75 -5.47
CA TYR A 101 -4.53 15.17 -5.14
C TYR A 101 -5.44 15.97 -6.07
N VAL A 102 -5.40 15.71 -7.38
CA VAL A 102 -6.30 16.35 -8.35
C VAL A 102 -7.75 16.04 -8.01
N GLU A 103 -8.09 14.77 -7.75
CA GLU A 103 -9.46 14.37 -7.41
C GLU A 103 -9.93 14.94 -6.07
N TYR A 104 -9.02 15.08 -5.11
CA TYR A 104 -9.29 15.73 -3.84
C TYR A 104 -9.57 17.24 -4.00
N MET A 105 -8.84 17.95 -4.86
CA MET A 105 -9.14 19.35 -5.14
C MET A 105 -10.55 19.54 -5.71
N LEU A 106 -10.97 18.66 -6.62
CA LEU A 106 -12.33 18.65 -7.14
C LEU A 106 -13.37 18.30 -6.06
N LEU A 107 -13.05 17.37 -5.14
CA LEU A 107 -13.91 17.05 -4.01
C LEU A 107 -14.18 18.26 -3.12
N ARG A 108 -13.18 19.12 -2.87
CA ARG A 108 -13.32 20.32 -2.03
C ARG A 108 -14.24 21.40 -2.62
N GLU A 109 -14.57 21.32 -3.90
CA GLU A 109 -15.53 22.24 -4.53
C GLU A 109 -16.98 21.93 -4.14
N PHE A 110 -17.25 20.72 -3.62
CA PHE A 110 -18.57 20.31 -3.18
C PHE A 110 -18.96 21.02 -1.88
N LYS A 111 -20.18 21.55 -1.82
CA LYS A 111 -20.72 22.25 -0.63
C LYS A 111 -20.81 21.35 0.59
N GLU A 112 -20.95 20.04 0.38
CA GLU A 112 -20.98 18.99 1.39
C GLU A 112 -19.72 19.00 2.28
N THR A 113 -18.59 19.46 1.75
CA THR A 113 -17.33 19.60 2.50
C THR A 113 -17.33 20.81 3.45
N GLN A 114 -18.23 21.79 3.23
CA GLN A 114 -18.37 23.01 4.05
C GLN A 114 -19.45 22.85 5.13
N THR A 115 -19.47 21.70 5.77
CA THR A 115 -20.49 21.34 6.76
C THR A 115 -20.18 21.87 8.15
N ALA A 116 -21.24 22.29 8.86
CA ALA A 116 -21.18 22.64 10.29
C ALA A 116 -21.47 21.45 11.21
N TYR A 117 -21.84 20.29 10.65
CA TYR A 117 -22.11 19.08 11.43
C TYR A 117 -20.82 18.57 12.09
N PRO A 118 -20.74 18.45 13.43
CA PRO A 118 -19.48 18.20 14.14
C PRO A 118 -18.71 16.97 13.66
N LEU A 119 -19.40 15.83 13.48
CA LEU A 119 -18.76 14.58 13.05
C LEU A 119 -18.11 14.73 11.66
N LEU A 120 -18.87 15.24 10.68
CA LEU A 120 -18.34 15.45 9.33
C LEU A 120 -17.25 16.52 9.31
N LYS A 121 -17.38 17.59 10.08
CA LYS A 121 -16.34 18.63 10.18
C LYS A 121 -15.01 18.05 10.67
N THR A 122 -15.04 17.24 11.73
CA THR A 122 -13.84 16.56 12.23
C THR A 122 -13.31 15.54 11.22
N THR A 123 -14.19 14.82 10.52
CA THR A 123 -13.78 13.81 9.55
C THR A 123 -13.15 14.42 8.30
N PHE A 124 -13.67 15.54 7.78
CA PHE A 124 -13.02 16.29 6.71
C PHE A 124 -11.69 16.90 7.15
N ALA A 125 -11.58 17.42 8.37
CA ALA A 125 -10.28 17.89 8.87
C ALA A 125 -9.23 16.76 8.91
N ARG A 126 -9.62 15.54 9.31
CA ARG A 126 -8.75 14.35 9.23
C ARG A 126 -8.38 13.99 7.80
N LEU A 127 -9.32 14.11 6.85
CA LEU A 127 -9.03 13.92 5.43
C LEU A 127 -8.02 14.95 4.93
N ASP A 128 -8.20 16.22 5.27
CA ASP A 128 -7.30 17.30 4.88
C ASP A 128 -5.87 17.03 5.42
N GLU A 129 -5.74 16.65 6.69
CA GLU A 129 -4.44 16.26 7.30
C GLU A 129 -3.85 15.01 6.64
N PHE A 130 -4.69 14.03 6.30
CA PHE A 130 -4.26 12.82 5.61
C PHE A 130 -3.69 13.16 4.23
N ILE A 131 -4.40 13.95 3.43
CA ILE A 131 -3.97 14.35 2.10
C ILE A 131 -2.70 15.19 2.18
N ASP A 132 -2.68 16.18 3.09
CA ASP A 132 -1.52 17.04 3.29
C ASP A 132 -0.26 16.21 3.57
N LYS A 133 -0.33 15.31 4.56
CA LYS A 133 0.82 14.53 5.00
C LYS A 133 1.22 13.43 4.02
N TRP A 134 0.26 12.64 3.53
CA TRP A 134 0.56 11.38 2.86
C TRP A 134 0.59 11.51 1.34
N ILE A 135 -0.17 12.45 0.78
CA ILE A 135 -0.36 12.57 -0.67
C ILE A 135 0.43 13.75 -1.24
N THR A 136 0.38 14.93 -0.62
CA THR A 136 0.99 16.15 -1.20
C THR A 136 2.37 16.47 -0.66
N ASN A 137 2.55 16.52 0.66
CA ASN A 137 3.83 16.88 1.27
C ASN A 137 4.83 15.77 0.97
N ASP A 138 5.79 16.04 0.08
CA ASP A 138 6.78 15.10 -0.46
C ASP A 138 6.25 13.74 -0.97
N ALA A 139 4.92 13.59 -1.10
CA ALA A 139 4.24 12.32 -1.37
C ALA A 139 4.73 11.17 -0.46
N TRP A 140 4.70 11.36 0.87
CA TRP A 140 5.23 10.39 1.84
C TRP A 140 4.74 8.96 1.63
N LEU A 141 3.47 8.76 1.25
CA LEU A 141 2.96 7.42 0.97
C LEU A 141 3.72 6.77 -0.21
N ALA A 142 3.92 7.53 -1.28
CA ALA A 142 4.67 7.05 -2.44
C ALA A 142 6.13 6.74 -2.07
N MET A 143 6.78 7.60 -1.29
CA MET A 143 8.14 7.38 -0.79
C MET A 143 8.25 6.13 0.09
N THR A 144 7.30 5.91 1.00
CA THR A 144 7.25 4.72 1.86
C THR A 144 7.14 3.45 1.01
N ILE A 145 6.27 3.43 -0.01
CA ILE A 145 6.12 2.28 -0.91
C ILE A 145 7.39 2.08 -1.75
N GLU A 146 7.98 3.16 -2.28
CA GLU A 146 9.23 3.10 -3.03
C GLU A 146 10.38 2.52 -2.18
N ASN A 147 10.51 2.99 -0.94
CA ASN A 147 11.50 2.49 0.01
C ASN A 147 11.26 1.01 0.33
N PHE A 148 10.00 0.60 0.51
CA PHE A 148 9.64 -0.80 0.70
C PHE A 148 10.08 -1.66 -0.49
N VAL A 149 9.74 -1.27 -1.73
CA VAL A 149 10.09 -1.99 -2.96
C VAL A 149 11.61 -2.14 -3.11
N LYS A 150 12.36 -1.05 -2.88
CA LYS A 150 13.83 -1.04 -2.94
C LYS A 150 14.47 -1.93 -1.87
N MET A 151 13.97 -1.87 -0.64
CA MET A 151 14.47 -2.71 0.45
C MET A 151 14.12 -4.18 0.23
N LEU A 152 12.97 -4.47 -0.37
CA LEU A 152 12.57 -5.83 -0.68
C LEU A 152 13.49 -6.40 -1.77
N TYR A 153 13.79 -5.61 -2.80
CA TYR A 153 14.76 -5.99 -3.82
C TYR A 153 16.15 -6.29 -3.24
N ARG A 154 16.62 -5.45 -2.31
CA ARG A 154 17.89 -5.70 -1.62
C ARG A 154 17.87 -6.98 -0.81
N PHE A 155 16.82 -7.22 -0.01
CA PHE A 155 16.68 -8.47 0.74
C PHE A 155 16.67 -9.69 -0.18
N LEU A 156 15.88 -9.66 -1.26
CA LEU A 156 15.80 -10.77 -2.20
C LEU A 156 17.13 -11.01 -2.92
N THR A 157 17.94 -9.97 -3.14
CA THR A 157 19.29 -10.10 -3.68
C THR A 157 20.21 -10.83 -2.69
N GLU A 158 20.14 -10.50 -1.39
CA GLU A 158 20.88 -11.22 -0.34
C GLU A 158 20.47 -12.71 -0.31
N ILE A 159 19.18 -13.02 -0.45
CA ILE A 159 18.68 -14.41 -0.55
C ILE A 159 19.19 -15.10 -1.82
N ALA A 160 19.19 -14.42 -2.98
CA ALA A 160 19.68 -14.99 -4.24
C ALA A 160 21.18 -15.32 -4.20
N GLU A 161 21.96 -14.53 -3.47
CA GLU A 161 23.40 -14.78 -3.27
C GLU A 161 23.70 -15.91 -2.26
N LEU A 162 22.78 -16.14 -1.32
CA LEU A 162 22.90 -17.18 -0.31
C LEU A 162 22.41 -18.54 -0.81
N LYS A 163 21.30 -18.59 -1.54
CA LYS A 163 20.66 -19.81 -2.06
C LYS A 163 21.61 -20.83 -2.73
N PRO A 164 22.57 -20.45 -3.60
CA PRO A 164 23.49 -21.42 -4.21
C PRO A 164 24.55 -21.98 -3.25
N LYS A 165 24.75 -21.34 -2.08
CA LYS A 165 25.73 -21.77 -1.06
C LYS A 165 25.06 -22.64 0.00
N ASP A 166 23.89 -22.19 0.48
CA ASP A 166 23.08 -22.89 1.46
C ASP A 166 21.59 -22.62 1.18
N PRO A 167 20.89 -23.53 0.48
CA PRO A 167 19.48 -23.33 0.13
C PRO A 167 18.56 -23.40 1.35
N THR A 168 18.93 -24.17 2.38
CA THR A 168 18.13 -24.37 3.58
C THR A 168 18.12 -23.10 4.44
N ASP A 169 19.30 -22.51 4.66
CA ASP A 169 19.42 -21.25 5.40
C ASP A 169 18.79 -20.09 4.63
N ALA A 170 18.97 -20.06 3.29
CA ALA A 170 18.32 -19.06 2.44
C ALA A 170 16.79 -19.15 2.55
N PHE A 171 16.22 -20.34 2.51
CA PHE A 171 14.78 -20.53 2.68
C PHE A 171 14.32 -20.13 4.08
N THR A 172 15.07 -20.48 5.13
CA THR A 172 14.73 -20.13 6.52
C THR A 172 14.64 -18.62 6.72
N LEU A 173 15.64 -17.87 6.23
CA LEU A 173 15.65 -16.40 6.29
C LEU A 173 14.52 -15.78 5.47
N TYR A 174 14.31 -16.30 4.26
CA TYR A 174 13.22 -15.89 3.38
C TYR A 174 11.86 -16.07 4.06
N GLN A 175 11.60 -17.27 4.59
CA GLN A 175 10.34 -17.62 5.23
C GLN A 175 10.09 -16.78 6.48
N ALA A 176 11.12 -16.50 7.28
CA ALA A 176 11.01 -15.66 8.46
C ALA A 176 10.48 -14.25 8.12
N LEU A 177 11.02 -13.63 7.06
CA LEU A 177 10.50 -12.34 6.59
C LEU A 177 9.08 -12.47 6.02
N MET A 178 8.83 -13.45 5.15
CA MET A 178 7.49 -13.61 4.55
C MET A 178 6.41 -13.86 5.60
N ALA A 179 6.72 -14.60 6.65
CA ALA A 179 5.84 -14.78 7.81
C ALA A 179 5.56 -13.46 8.53
N ALA A 180 6.57 -12.60 8.71
CA ALA A 180 6.40 -11.29 9.33
C ALA A 180 5.57 -10.31 8.46
N LEU A 181 5.67 -10.38 7.13
CA LEU A 181 4.94 -9.49 6.23
C LEU A 181 3.49 -9.93 5.96
N ARG A 182 3.19 -11.24 6.12
CA ARG A 182 1.88 -11.82 5.82
C ARG A 182 0.69 -11.15 6.55
N PRO A 183 0.75 -10.83 7.86
CA PRO A 183 -0.36 -10.16 8.55
C PRO A 183 -0.70 -8.80 7.93
N TYR A 184 0.32 -8.03 7.56
CA TYR A 184 0.15 -6.72 6.95
C TYR A 184 -0.41 -6.81 5.52
N TYR A 185 0.03 -7.79 4.74
CA TYR A 185 -0.57 -8.08 3.43
C TYR A 185 -2.07 -8.38 3.56
N ALA A 186 -2.46 -9.23 4.53
CA ALA A 186 -3.86 -9.55 4.78
C ALA A 186 -4.67 -8.32 5.20
N LEU A 187 -4.08 -7.42 6.00
CA LEU A 187 -4.70 -6.16 6.40
C LEU A 187 -4.96 -5.25 5.19
N LEU A 188 -3.98 -5.06 4.30
CA LEU A 188 -4.16 -4.25 3.09
C LEU A 188 -5.25 -4.83 2.17
N GLU A 189 -5.28 -6.14 1.99
CA GLU A 189 -6.34 -6.80 1.22
C GLU A 189 -7.72 -6.62 1.86
N SER A 190 -7.81 -6.60 3.19
CA SER A 190 -9.06 -6.34 3.89
C SER A 190 -9.55 -4.90 3.73
N CYS A 191 -8.65 -3.91 3.81
CA CYS A 191 -8.98 -2.49 3.59
C CYS A 191 -9.48 -2.26 2.16
N ARG A 192 -8.86 -2.90 1.16
CA ARG A 192 -9.32 -2.84 -0.24
C ARG A 192 -10.72 -3.42 -0.42
N LYS A 193 -11.02 -4.55 0.22
CA LYS A 193 -12.35 -5.17 0.15
C LYS A 193 -13.43 -4.32 0.82
N ALA A 194 -13.12 -3.67 1.94
CA ALA A 194 -14.04 -2.76 2.61
C ALA A 194 -14.41 -1.57 1.71
N ALA A 195 -13.43 -0.99 1.00
CA ALA A 195 -13.67 0.09 0.04
C ALA A 195 -14.57 -0.36 -1.14
N ALA A 196 -14.41 -1.61 -1.62
CA ALA A 196 -15.21 -2.15 -2.71
C ALA A 196 -16.66 -2.53 -2.34
N VAL A 197 -16.97 -2.76 -1.07
CA VAL A 197 -18.33 -3.10 -0.59
C VAL A 197 -19.14 -1.84 -0.24
N ALA A 198 -18.47 -0.69 -0.08
CA ALA A 198 -19.10 0.61 0.19
C ALA A 198 -19.35 1.47 -1.08
N ALA A 199 -19.27 0.85 -2.27
CA ALA A 199 -19.53 1.44 -3.59
C ALA A 199 -20.72 0.70 -4.24
#